data_AF-A0A534R4P1-F1
#
_entry.id   AF-A0A534R4P1-F1
#
_cell.length_a   1.000
_cell.length_b   1.000
_cell.length_c   1.000
_cell.angle_alpha   90.00
_cell.angle_beta   90.00
_cell.angle_gamma   90.00
#
_symmetry.space_group_name_H-M   'P 1'
#
loop_
_entity.id
_entity.type
_entity.pdbx_description
1 polymer ?
#
loop_
_entity_poly.entity_id
_entity_poly.type
_entity_poly.pdbx_seq_one_letter_code
_entity_poly.pdbx_strand_id
1 'polypeptide(L)' 'MTLPPDLVALPKAEVHVHLEGTVRPATLEELCARVGIDPPPAFHDLASFVESFSCAWAAMITPG' A
#
# COMPACT_ATOMS: atom_id res chain seq x y z
N MET A 1 -9.42 31.45 -7.14
CA MET A 1 -8.42 30.86 -6.22
C MET A 1 -7.32 30.25 -7.05
N THR A 2 -6.08 30.71 -6.91
CA THR A 2 -4.91 30.05 -7.49
C THR A 2 -4.43 28.95 -6.56
N LEU A 3 -4.21 27.75 -7.09
CA LEU A 3 -3.58 26.66 -6.33
C LEU A 3 -2.17 27.09 -5.86
N PRO A 4 -1.72 26.64 -4.69
CA PRO A 4 -0.33 26.81 -4.29
C PRO A 4 0.60 26.24 -5.36
N PRO A 5 1.69 26.94 -5.71
CA PRO A 5 2.56 26.55 -6.82
C PRO A 5 3.32 25.24 -6.55
N ASP A 6 3.49 24.87 -5.28
CA ASP A 6 4.11 23.61 -4.87
C ASP A 6 3.32 22.95 -3.73
N LEU A 7 2.51 21.94 -4.08
CA LEU A 7 1.77 21.15 -3.10
C LEU A 7 2.68 20.32 -2.20
N VAL A 8 3.86 19.91 -2.67
CA VAL A 8 4.80 19.07 -1.90
C VAL A 8 5.42 19.87 -0.76
N ALA A 9 5.84 21.11 -1.00
CA ALA A 9 6.49 21.97 -0.01
C ALA A 9 5.60 22.41 1.17
N LEU A 10 4.28 22.24 1.09
CA LEU A 10 3.39 22.61 2.19
C LEU A 10 3.65 21.74 3.43
N PRO A 11 3.71 22.30 4.66
CA PRO A 11 3.67 21.48 5.87
C PRO A 11 2.30 20.81 6.00
N LYS A 12 2.27 19.49 6.20
CA LYS A 12 1.05 18.68 6.28
C LYS A 12 1.12 17.75 7.49
N ALA A 13 -0.04 17.49 8.09
CA ALA A 13 -0.21 16.41 9.05
C ALA A 13 -1.10 15.33 8.40
N GLU A 14 -0.63 14.08 8.41
CA GLU A 14 -1.40 12.92 7.96
C GLU A 14 -2.08 12.29 9.19
N VAL A 15 -3.42 12.32 9.21
CA VAL A 15 -4.22 11.91 10.38
C VAL A 15 -4.91 10.55 10.20
N HIS A 16 -4.90 10.01 8.98
CA HIS A 16 -5.49 8.72 8.67
C HIS A 16 -4.64 8.04 7.60
N VAL A 17 -3.83 7.07 8.04
CA VAL A 17 -3.05 6.21 7.16
C VAL A 17 -3.01 4.81 7.75
N HIS A 18 -3.22 3.81 6.89
CA HIS A 18 -2.98 2.41 7.24
C HIS A 18 -1.61 2.04 6.71
N LEU A 19 -0.67 1.65 7.58
CA LEU A 19 0.72 1.42 7.19
C LEU A 19 0.85 0.32 6.13
N GLU A 20 0.04 -0.72 6.21
CA GLU A 20 -0.01 -1.82 5.24
C GLU A 20 -0.44 -1.31 3.85
N GLY A 21 -1.27 -0.27 3.80
CA GLY A 21 -1.68 0.41 2.58
C GLY A 21 -0.63 1.36 2.00
N THR A 22 0.50 1.56 2.68
CA THR A 22 1.61 2.41 2.18
C THR A 22 2.67 1.63 1.39
N VAL A 23 2.51 0.31 1.28
CA VAL A 23 3.45 -0.55 0.56
C VAL A 23 3.50 -0.16 -0.92
N ARG A 24 4.72 -0.03 -1.46
CA ARG A 24 4.91 0.17 -2.90
C ARG A 24 4.64 -1.16 -3.62
N PRO A 25 4.06 -1.17 -4.84
CA PRO A 25 3.81 -2.41 -5.58
C PRO A 25 5.04 -3.32 -5.70
N ALA A 26 6.19 -2.77 -6.07
CA ALA A 26 7.45 -3.54 -6.15
C ALA A 26 7.87 -4.14 -4.79
N THR A 27 7.65 -3.43 -3.69
CA THR A 27 7.94 -3.96 -2.34
C THR A 27 6.96 -5.06 -1.96
N LEU A 28 5.68 -4.96 -2.36
CA LEU A 28 4.71 -6.02 -2.15
C LEU A 28 5.13 -7.29 -2.91
N GLU A 29 5.56 -7.17 -4.16
CA GLU A 29 6.08 -8.29 -4.95
C GLU A 29 7.26 -9.00 -4.25
N GLU A 30 8.21 -8.23 -3.72
CA GLU A 30 9.36 -8.77 -2.95
C GLU A 30 8.92 -9.52 -1.68
N LEU A 31 7.99 -8.94 -0.91
CA LEU A 31 7.47 -9.55 0.32
C LEU A 31 6.69 -10.84 0.02
N CYS A 32 5.88 -10.83 -1.05
CA CYS A 32 5.14 -12.00 -1.52
C CYS A 32 6.09 -13.12 -1.96
N ALA A 33 7.12 -12.78 -2.76
CA ALA A 33 8.13 -13.74 -3.19
C ALA A 33 8.89 -14.39 -2.02
N ARG A 34 9.20 -13.62 -0.96
CA ARG A 34 9.85 -14.13 0.25
C ARG A 34 9.06 -15.24 0.94
N VAL A 35 7.72 -15.15 0.92
CA VAL A 35 6.84 -16.07 1.65
C VAL A 35 6.13 -17.08 0.72
N GLY A 36 6.46 -17.07 -0.57
CA GLY A 36 5.95 -18.03 -1.55
C GLY A 36 4.47 -17.85 -1.92
N ILE A 37 3.96 -16.61 -1.92
CA ILE A 37 2.60 -16.28 -2.36
C ILE A 37 2.64 -15.41 -3.61
N ASP A 38 1.60 -15.48 -4.44
CA ASP A 38 1.43 -14.59 -5.58
C ASP A 38 0.76 -13.28 -5.14
N PRO A 39 1.23 -12.11 -5.62
CA PRO A 39 0.55 -10.85 -5.35
C PRO A 39 -0.82 -10.82 -6.05
N PRO A 40 -1.87 -10.27 -5.40
CA PRO A 40 -3.19 -10.17 -5.98
C PRO A 40 -3.23 -9.18 -7.17
N PRO A 41 -4.21 -9.34 -8.08
CA PRO A 41 -4.37 -8.44 -9.23
C PRO A 41 -4.78 -7.03 -8.80
N ALA A 42 -4.75 -6.09 -9.74
CA ALA A 42 -5.25 -4.73 -9.51
C ALA A 42 -6.71 -4.73 -9.04
N PHE A 43 -7.01 -3.88 -8.06
CA PHE A 43 -8.35 -3.71 -7.50
C PHE A 43 -9.13 -2.60 -8.21
N HIS A 44 -10.46 -2.71 -8.20
CA HIS A 44 -11.37 -1.74 -8.82
C HIS A 44 -12.57 -1.39 -7.92
N ASP A 45 -12.68 -2.02 -6.76
CA ASP A 45 -13.65 -1.73 -5.72
C ASP A 45 -13.05 -1.98 -4.34
N LEU A 46 -13.82 -1.74 -3.28
CA LEU A 46 -13.36 -1.92 -1.91
C LEU A 46 -13.08 -3.40 -1.59
N ALA A 47 -13.87 -4.34 -2.12
CA ALA A 47 -13.71 -5.75 -1.82
C ALA A 47 -12.38 -6.28 -2.39
N SER A 48 -12.12 -6.04 -3.68
CA SER A 48 -10.86 -6.37 -4.34
C SER A 48 -9.67 -5.61 -3.74
N PHE A 49 -9.87 -4.39 -3.23
CA PHE A 49 -8.83 -3.68 -2.48
C PHE A 49 -8.48 -4.39 -1.16
N VAL A 50 -9.47 -4.84 -0.41
CA VAL A 50 -9.26 -5.54 0.87
C VAL A 50 -8.48 -6.85 0.67
N GLU A 51 -8.65 -7.53 -0.46
CA GLU A 51 -7.84 -8.69 -0.82
C GLU A 51 -6.35 -8.31 -0.96
N SER A 52 -6.07 -7.22 -1.68
CA SER A 52 -4.71 -6.67 -1.83
C SER A 52 -4.10 -6.23 -0.51
N PHE A 53 -4.88 -5.52 0.30
CA PHE A 53 -4.47 -5.06 1.63
C PHE A 53 -4.16 -6.24 2.57
N SER A 54 -5.00 -7.28 2.55
CA SER A 54 -4.81 -8.48 3.37
C SER A 54 -3.57 -9.27 2.96
N CYS A 55 -3.27 -9.34 1.66
CA CYS A 55 -2.04 -9.94 1.16
C CYS A 55 -0.80 -9.18 1.66
N ALA A 56 -0.82 -7.84 1.57
CA ALA A 56 0.26 -7.00 2.07
C ALA A 56 0.49 -7.21 3.58
N TRP A 57 -0.59 -7.21 4.37
CA TRP A 57 -0.51 -7.52 5.80
C TRP A 57 0.10 -8.90 6.05
N ALA A 58 -0.41 -9.95 5.40
CA ALA A 58 0.07 -11.32 5.56
C ALA A 58 1.57 -11.44 5.24
N ALA A 59 2.01 -10.91 4.10
CA ALA A 59 3.41 -10.97 3.68
C ALA A 59 4.36 -10.20 4.63
N MET A 60 3.88 -9.11 5.26
CA MET A 60 4.65 -8.34 6.24
C MET A 60 4.82 -9.06 7.58
N ILE A 61 3.78 -9.74 8.06
CA ILE A 61 3.80 -10.39 9.38
C ILE A 61 4.41 -11.79 9.38
N THR A 62 4.47 -12.46 8.22
CA THR A 62 5.06 -13.80 8.10
C THR A 62 6.59 -13.69 8.04
N PRO A 63 7.32 -14.31 9.00
CA PRO A 63 8.78 -14.40 8.93
C PRO A 63 9.21 -15.22 7.71
N GLY A 64 10.32 -14.81 7.08
CA GLY A 64 11.00 -15.55 6.01
C GLY A 64 12.14 -16.42 6.52
#